data_AF-A0A842VTQ1-F1
#
_entry.id   AF-A0A842VTQ1-F1
#
_cell.length_a   1.000
_cell.length_b   1.000
_cell.length_c   1.000
_cell.angle_alpha   90.00
_cell.angle_beta   90.00
_cell.angle_gamma   90.00
#
_symmetry.space_group_name_H-M   'P 1'
#
loop_
_entity.id
_entity.type
_entity.pdbx_description
1 polymer ?
#
loop_
_entity_poly.entity_id
_entity_poly.type
_entity_poly.pdbx_seq_one_letter_code
_entity_poly.pdbx_strand_id
1 'polypeptide(L)'
;MLEKNKTRKNKKLMLFTLFGLFLPIVLQNLPFSVSGTITGDSPPGLGDWIIDDTTVVENEYIIWNSSILIQGSADATFINTTILFNTTTLDEKISATTTGIVNFTNCTFKAYNAENPLYEPFCIDISNSVENFIMQDCFVEDYGTSFERNILIRSKTFLINNSFKKGYYGLYLYGLGIDLNRYAIIEDNTFEDQDAYDIRTQYYDNITIENNVFLGSFQSFGGGYNISDCENVTFKGNLIQHGQKQFAYHEFNDITLCIVSNNEFIGSSADITLNFCTNGGINYNIFNGTTFSIKMVNCTWISGISHNTFVDCYTGTYIVGSKDPGVIRNTFTNMEKAAVQIRSYCETATVAENVIEYSDEYGIFVYYTAGCLISDNNVSYCAHQGIFVQYSANANIYDNIVTQCGWTGIDLYDADDSWVERNICKENGRNGIQIEATEGGSINDNTCTGNTQSGMQIKSSSGVIVADNFLCHNYGDGLYVSYGSYEISVNSNDISYNEGSGILVDEDSEANIGDTNTVEMNGDGDINDGSIDWLEILKWVAIGTAVIVFEIILVKVVKKKK
;
A
#
# COMPACT_ATOMS: atom_id res chain seq x y z
N MET A 1 39.08 -53.00 -43.01
CA MET A 1 39.88 -54.21 -42.72
C MET A 1 39.88 -54.39 -41.21
N LEU A 2 38.89 -55.12 -40.67
CA LEU A 2 38.92 -56.57 -40.40
C LEU A 2 39.66 -56.90 -39.08
N GLU A 3 38.84 -57.04 -38.02
CA GLU A 3 38.65 -58.28 -37.26
C GLU A 3 39.87 -58.91 -36.54
N LYS A 4 39.81 -59.06 -35.20
CA LYS A 4 39.55 -60.37 -34.55
C LYS A 4 39.72 -60.41 -33.02
N ASN A 5 38.64 -60.89 -32.39
CA ASN A 5 38.56 -61.98 -31.40
C ASN A 5 39.06 -61.74 -29.95
N LYS A 6 38.35 -62.18 -28.89
CA LYS A 6 37.85 -63.56 -28.71
C LYS A 6 36.82 -63.69 -27.54
N THR A 7 35.71 -64.39 -27.86
CA THR A 7 34.99 -65.43 -27.08
C THR A 7 34.33 -65.16 -25.71
N ARG A 8 33.00 -65.38 -25.62
CA ARG A 8 32.38 -66.68 -25.25
C ARG A 8 30.86 -66.71 -25.54
N LYS A 9 30.38 -67.89 -25.97
CA LYS A 9 29.04 -68.19 -26.50
C LYS A 9 28.04 -68.66 -25.41
N ASN A 10 26.82 -68.15 -25.54
CA ASN A 10 25.47 -68.71 -25.37
C ASN A 10 25.26 -70.13 -24.81
N LYS A 11 24.32 -70.23 -23.85
CA LYS A 11 23.27 -71.25 -23.83
C LYS A 11 21.90 -70.57 -23.63
N LYS A 12 20.99 -70.76 -24.58
CA LYS A 12 19.56 -70.46 -24.46
C LYS A 12 18.89 -71.51 -23.57
N LEU A 13 18.05 -71.07 -22.64
CA LEU A 13 16.94 -71.86 -22.12
C LEU A 13 15.71 -70.96 -22.07
N MET A 14 14.68 -71.33 -22.85
CA MET A 14 13.32 -70.79 -22.76
C MET A 14 12.80 -71.02 -21.35
N LEU A 15 12.23 -70.00 -20.71
CA LEU A 15 11.31 -70.18 -19.58
C LEU A 15 10.09 -69.29 -19.78
N PHE A 16 8.93 -69.95 -19.70
CA PHE A 16 7.59 -69.40 -19.83
C PHE A 16 7.36 -68.25 -18.84
N THR A 17 6.81 -67.15 -19.34
CA THR A 17 6.14 -66.10 -18.56
C THR A 17 4.91 -66.69 -17.89
N LEU A 18 4.98 -66.95 -16.58
CA LEU A 18 3.81 -67.20 -15.74
C LEU A 18 3.32 -65.87 -15.18
N PHE A 19 2.08 -65.53 -15.50
CA PHE A 19 1.27 -64.51 -14.84
C PHE A 19 1.25 -64.76 -13.33
N GLY A 20 1.94 -63.91 -12.56
CA GLY A 20 1.77 -63.79 -11.12
C GLY A 20 0.91 -62.57 -10.84
N LEU A 21 -0.38 -62.80 -10.60
CA LEU A 21 -1.29 -61.84 -9.96
C LEU A 21 -0.70 -61.43 -8.60
N PHE A 22 -0.03 -60.29 -8.55
CA PHE A 22 0.11 -59.55 -7.30
C PHE A 22 -1.18 -58.77 -7.12
N LEU A 23 -2.12 -59.36 -6.36
CA LEU A 23 -3.15 -58.59 -5.68
C LEU A 23 -2.44 -57.48 -4.87
N PRO A 24 -2.93 -56.24 -4.86
CA PRO A 24 -2.62 -55.35 -3.77
C PRO A 24 -3.18 -56.03 -2.52
N ILE A 25 -2.29 -56.41 -1.60
CA ILE A 25 -2.69 -56.74 -0.24
C ILE A 25 -3.26 -55.44 0.30
N VAL A 26 -4.59 -55.40 0.32
CA VAL A 26 -5.39 -54.49 1.10
C VAL A 26 -4.91 -54.65 2.55
N LEU A 27 -4.14 -53.68 3.04
CA LEU A 27 -3.92 -53.47 4.46
C LEU A 27 -5.23 -52.91 5.04
N GLN A 28 -6.28 -53.74 5.03
CA GLN A 28 -7.43 -53.62 5.91
C GLN A 28 -7.05 -54.31 7.22
N ASN A 29 -7.41 -53.66 8.32
CA ASN A 29 -7.31 -54.15 9.70
C ASN A 29 -5.94 -53.96 10.36
N LEU A 30 -5.56 -52.70 10.60
CA LEU A 30 -4.99 -52.39 11.90
C LEU A 30 -6.15 -52.25 12.90
N PRO A 31 -6.09 -52.88 14.08
CA PRO A 31 -7.14 -52.76 15.07
C PRO A 31 -7.25 -51.31 15.53
N PHE A 32 -8.49 -50.78 15.56
CA PHE A 32 -8.85 -49.57 16.28
C PHE A 32 -8.27 -49.65 17.70
N SER A 33 -7.28 -48.81 18.03
CA SER A 33 -6.92 -48.57 19.42
C SER A 33 -7.72 -47.35 19.89
N VAL A 34 -8.96 -47.59 20.30
CA VAL A 34 -9.76 -46.61 21.05
C VAL A 34 -9.15 -46.55 22.45
N SER A 35 -8.51 -45.45 22.82
CA SER A 35 -7.92 -45.27 24.16
C SER A 35 -8.63 -44.22 25.00
N GLY A 36 -9.63 -43.53 24.43
CA GLY A 36 -10.39 -42.47 25.06
C GLY A 36 -11.85 -42.82 25.33
N THR A 37 -12.70 -41.79 25.36
CA THR A 37 -14.14 -41.90 25.61
C THR A 37 -14.94 -41.25 24.50
N ILE A 38 -15.83 -42.03 23.88
CA ILE A 38 -16.84 -41.55 22.94
C ILE A 38 -18.21 -41.71 23.60
N THR A 39 -18.96 -40.62 23.73
CA THR A 39 -20.38 -40.62 24.15
C THR A 39 -21.24 -40.15 22.98
N GLY A 40 -22.36 -40.83 22.71
CA GLY A 40 -23.17 -40.58 21.51
C GLY A 40 -22.84 -41.56 20.38
N ASP A 41 -22.81 -41.06 19.14
CA ASP A 41 -22.60 -41.88 17.95
C ASP A 41 -21.15 -42.33 17.84
N SER A 42 -20.92 -43.65 17.94
CA SER A 42 -19.59 -44.24 17.82
C SER A 42 -19.21 -44.51 16.36
N PRO A 43 -17.90 -44.40 16.02
CA PRO A 43 -17.43 -44.63 14.65
C PRO A 43 -17.74 -46.06 14.17
N PRO A 44 -18.29 -46.25 12.96
CA PRO A 44 -18.54 -47.59 12.43
C PRO A 44 -17.23 -48.31 12.08
N GLY A 45 -17.29 -49.65 12.02
CA GLY A 45 -16.13 -50.46 11.62
C GLY A 45 -15.72 -50.30 10.15
N LEU A 46 -16.64 -49.84 9.28
CA LEU A 46 -16.45 -49.55 7.86
C LEU A 46 -17.43 -48.46 7.41
N GLY A 47 -17.01 -47.57 6.49
CA GLY A 47 -17.85 -46.51 5.92
C GLY A 47 -17.76 -45.18 6.67
N ASP A 48 -18.64 -44.24 6.31
CA ASP A 48 -18.67 -42.89 6.90
C ASP A 48 -19.18 -42.90 8.34
N TRP A 49 -18.57 -42.09 9.20
CA TRP A 49 -19.04 -41.87 10.56
C TRP A 49 -20.12 -40.80 10.55
N ILE A 50 -21.36 -41.26 10.64
CA ILE A 50 -22.52 -40.38 10.76
C ILE A 50 -22.70 -40.00 12.22
N ILE A 51 -22.73 -38.70 12.49
CA ILE A 51 -23.07 -38.10 13.78
C ILE A 51 -24.39 -37.35 13.59
N ASP A 52 -25.48 -37.88 14.13
CA ASP A 52 -26.83 -37.31 14.01
C ASP A 52 -27.51 -36.99 15.36
N ASP A 53 -26.87 -37.33 16.48
CA ASP A 53 -27.20 -36.90 17.83
C ASP A 53 -25.98 -36.27 18.54
N THR A 54 -26.20 -35.72 19.74
CA THR A 54 -25.17 -35.11 20.59
C THR A 54 -24.04 -36.10 20.85
N THR A 55 -22.86 -35.81 20.31
CA THR A 55 -21.70 -36.69 20.36
C THR A 55 -20.48 -35.96 20.89
N VAL A 56 -19.79 -36.58 21.85
CA VAL A 56 -18.53 -36.09 22.43
C VAL A 56 -17.45 -37.15 22.26
N VAL A 57 -16.32 -36.76 21.71
CA VAL A 57 -15.16 -37.60 21.41
C VAL A 57 -13.96 -37.04 22.17
N GLU A 58 -13.45 -37.76 23.16
CA GLU A 58 -12.40 -37.24 24.05
C GLU A 58 -11.20 -38.16 24.14
N ASN A 59 -10.00 -37.58 24.05
CA ASN A 59 -8.71 -38.26 24.27
C ASN A 59 -8.49 -39.45 23.32
N GLU A 60 -8.94 -39.32 22.07
CA GLU A 60 -8.86 -40.37 21.07
C GLU A 60 -7.71 -40.20 20.09
N TYR A 61 -7.26 -41.32 19.55
CA TYR A 61 -6.36 -41.37 18.40
C TYR A 61 -7.03 -42.21 17.30
N ILE A 62 -7.52 -41.53 16.28
CA ILE A 62 -8.38 -42.10 15.24
C ILE A 62 -7.62 -42.12 13.93
N ILE A 63 -7.43 -43.31 13.34
CA ILE A 63 -7.05 -43.44 11.94
C ILE A 63 -8.34 -43.70 11.15
N TRP A 64 -8.78 -42.70 10.40
CA TRP A 64 -10.08 -42.73 9.73
C TRP A 64 -9.93 -42.97 8.23
N ASN A 65 -10.68 -43.94 7.69
CA ASN A 65 -10.56 -44.37 6.29
C ASN A 65 -11.70 -43.84 5.39
N SER A 66 -12.63 -43.03 5.92
CA SER A 66 -13.81 -42.50 5.22
C SER A 66 -14.06 -41.04 5.63
N SER A 67 -15.28 -40.53 5.45
CA SER A 67 -15.68 -39.20 5.92
C SER A 67 -16.32 -39.23 7.32
N ILE A 68 -16.32 -38.10 8.02
CA ILE A 68 -17.13 -37.84 9.21
C ILE A 68 -18.24 -36.87 8.79
N LEU A 69 -19.50 -37.29 8.92
CA LEU A 69 -20.67 -36.55 8.47
C LEU A 69 -21.50 -36.13 9.68
N ILE A 70 -21.51 -34.84 10.00
CA ILE A 70 -22.26 -34.26 11.12
C ILE A 70 -23.54 -33.64 10.55
N GLN A 71 -24.71 -34.16 10.92
CA GLN A 71 -25.97 -33.81 10.23
C GLN A 71 -27.16 -33.65 11.17
N GLY A 72 -28.28 -33.16 10.64
CA GLY A 72 -29.52 -32.99 11.38
C GLY A 72 -29.45 -31.86 12.41
N SER A 73 -29.63 -32.19 13.68
CA SER A 73 -29.54 -31.26 14.82
C SER A 73 -28.47 -31.68 15.82
N ALA A 74 -27.47 -32.42 15.36
CA ALA A 74 -26.39 -32.92 16.20
C ALA A 74 -25.49 -31.79 16.71
N ASP A 75 -25.14 -31.87 17.99
CA ASP A 75 -23.98 -31.19 18.57
C ASP A 75 -22.79 -32.14 18.56
N ALA A 76 -21.68 -31.76 17.94
CA ALA A 76 -20.49 -32.59 17.82
C ALA A 76 -19.30 -31.90 18.50
N THR A 77 -18.73 -32.53 19.52
CA THR A 77 -17.59 -31.99 20.27
C THR A 77 -16.43 -32.97 20.28
N PHE A 78 -15.25 -32.53 19.83
CA PHE A 78 -14.01 -33.31 19.90
C PHE A 78 -13.01 -32.58 20.80
N ILE A 79 -12.43 -33.30 21.76
CA ILE A 79 -11.50 -32.76 22.75
C ILE A 79 -10.26 -33.65 22.81
N ASN A 80 -9.06 -33.05 22.78
CA ASN A 80 -7.78 -33.77 22.89
C ASN A 80 -7.67 -34.95 21.91
N THR A 81 -8.22 -34.81 20.71
CA THR A 81 -8.38 -35.91 19.75
C THR A 81 -7.47 -35.72 18.55
N THR A 82 -6.72 -36.76 18.20
CA THR A 82 -5.95 -36.81 16.95
C THR A 82 -6.70 -37.62 15.92
N ILE A 83 -6.98 -37.02 14.76
CA ILE A 83 -7.61 -37.70 13.62
C ILE A 83 -6.63 -37.69 12.45
N LEU A 84 -6.19 -38.88 12.07
CA LEU A 84 -5.36 -39.13 10.90
C LEU A 84 -6.21 -39.71 9.78
N PHE A 85 -6.35 -38.96 8.69
CA PHE A 85 -7.13 -39.42 7.55
C PHE A 85 -6.29 -40.29 6.62
N ASN A 86 -6.73 -41.53 6.45
CA ASN A 86 -6.16 -42.53 5.57
C ASN A 86 -7.06 -42.76 4.34
N THR A 87 -7.37 -41.69 3.61
CA THR A 87 -8.16 -41.74 2.37
C THR A 87 -7.35 -41.16 1.20
N THR A 88 -7.57 -41.74 0.02
CA THR A 88 -7.02 -41.30 -1.28
C THR A 88 -8.12 -40.77 -2.21
N THR A 89 -9.35 -40.56 -1.70
CA THR A 89 -10.47 -39.98 -2.48
C THR A 89 -10.62 -38.50 -2.16
N LEU A 90 -11.14 -37.73 -3.13
CA LEU A 90 -11.41 -36.28 -3.05
C LEU A 90 -12.61 -35.93 -2.14
N ASP A 91 -13.13 -36.87 -1.35
CA ASP A 91 -14.33 -36.64 -0.56
C ASP A 91 -14.02 -35.75 0.66
N GLU A 92 -14.99 -34.91 1.05
CA GLU A 92 -14.91 -34.07 2.26
C GLU A 92 -14.64 -34.97 3.48
N LYS A 93 -13.50 -34.77 4.16
CA LYS A 93 -13.08 -35.68 5.24
C LYS A 93 -13.88 -35.42 6.51
N ILE A 94 -14.28 -34.18 6.74
CA ILE A 94 -15.30 -33.79 7.72
C ILE A 94 -16.30 -32.87 7.01
N SER A 95 -17.57 -33.22 7.04
CA SER A 95 -18.66 -32.42 6.48
C SER A 95 -19.72 -32.17 7.55
N ALA A 96 -20.02 -30.91 7.83
CA ALA A 96 -21.03 -30.51 8.80
C ALA A 96 -22.19 -29.80 8.12
N THR A 97 -23.36 -30.45 8.11
CA THR A 97 -24.64 -29.93 7.63
C THR A 97 -25.70 -29.87 8.74
N THR A 98 -25.26 -29.98 9.99
CA THR A 98 -26.11 -29.86 11.19
C THR A 98 -26.63 -28.43 11.39
N THR A 99 -27.65 -28.31 12.23
CA THR A 99 -28.14 -27.05 12.81
C THR A 99 -27.59 -26.77 14.21
N GLY A 100 -26.83 -27.73 14.78
CA GLY A 100 -26.20 -27.61 16.09
C GLY A 100 -24.80 -26.99 16.05
N ILE A 101 -24.06 -27.21 17.13
CA ILE A 101 -22.70 -26.70 17.36
C ILE A 101 -21.68 -27.77 16.94
N VAL A 102 -20.63 -27.33 16.25
CA VAL A 102 -19.45 -28.15 15.97
C VAL A 102 -18.26 -27.53 16.69
N ASN A 103 -17.68 -28.27 17.62
CA ASN A 103 -16.59 -27.80 18.47
C ASN A 103 -15.38 -28.74 18.42
N PHE A 104 -14.22 -28.19 18.10
CA PHE A 104 -12.93 -28.87 18.18
C PHE A 104 -12.03 -28.13 19.17
N THR A 105 -11.55 -28.83 20.19
CA THR A 105 -10.66 -28.27 21.21
C THR A 105 -9.42 -29.15 21.36
N ASN A 106 -8.23 -28.56 21.23
CA ASN A 106 -6.95 -29.26 21.33
C ASN A 106 -6.89 -30.52 20.44
N CYS A 107 -7.39 -30.40 19.21
CA CYS A 107 -7.45 -31.50 18.25
C CYS A 107 -6.32 -31.40 17.21
N THR A 108 -5.91 -32.54 16.67
CA THR A 108 -4.92 -32.62 15.58
C THR A 108 -5.53 -33.31 14.37
N PHE A 109 -5.49 -32.65 13.22
CA PHE A 109 -5.98 -33.16 11.95
C PHE A 109 -4.82 -33.23 10.95
N LYS A 110 -4.52 -34.44 10.44
CA LYS A 110 -3.45 -34.66 9.46
C LYS A 110 -3.78 -35.77 8.47
N ALA A 111 -3.10 -35.77 7.33
CA ALA A 111 -2.99 -36.97 6.51
C ALA A 111 -2.20 -38.08 7.24
N TYR A 112 -2.65 -39.33 7.13
CA TYR A 112 -1.97 -40.48 7.75
C TYR A 112 -0.57 -40.73 7.16
N ASN A 113 -0.39 -40.50 5.86
CA ASN A 113 0.90 -40.65 5.17
C ASN A 113 1.22 -39.43 4.30
N ALA A 114 1.79 -38.40 4.93
CA ALA A 114 2.19 -37.14 4.33
C ALA A 114 3.23 -37.22 3.20
N GLU A 115 4.01 -38.30 3.13
CA GLU A 115 5.07 -38.45 2.10
C GLU A 115 4.54 -39.05 0.79
N ASN A 116 3.30 -39.54 0.78
CA ASN A 116 2.73 -40.17 -0.40
C ASN A 116 1.93 -39.12 -1.20
N PRO A 117 2.38 -38.76 -2.42
CA PRO A 117 1.77 -37.73 -3.25
C PRO A 117 0.39 -38.11 -3.82
N LEU A 118 -0.10 -39.34 -3.53
CA LEU A 118 -1.45 -39.79 -3.86
C LEU A 118 -2.46 -39.55 -2.72
N TYR A 119 -2.03 -39.10 -1.55
CA TYR A 119 -2.95 -38.67 -0.51
C TYR A 119 -3.45 -37.27 -0.85
N GLU A 120 -4.72 -37.21 -1.19
CA GLU A 120 -5.42 -35.98 -1.53
C GLU A 120 -5.59 -35.08 -0.29
N PRO A 121 -5.70 -33.75 -0.49
CA PRO A 121 -5.94 -32.79 0.57
C PRO A 121 -7.11 -33.19 1.45
N PHE A 122 -7.13 -32.71 2.70
CA PHE A 122 -8.33 -32.87 3.53
C PHE A 122 -9.10 -31.56 3.68
N CYS A 123 -10.39 -31.63 3.34
CA CYS A 123 -11.31 -30.53 3.51
C CYS A 123 -12.17 -30.78 4.77
N ILE A 124 -12.25 -29.76 5.62
CA ILE A 124 -13.34 -29.57 6.59
C ILE A 124 -14.35 -28.63 5.94
N ASP A 125 -15.53 -29.14 5.56
CA ASP A 125 -16.63 -28.32 5.03
C ASP A 125 -17.68 -28.08 6.13
N ILE A 126 -17.83 -26.81 6.51
CA ILE A 126 -18.85 -26.34 7.43
C ILE A 126 -19.90 -25.55 6.64
N SER A 127 -21.13 -26.09 6.59
CA SER A 127 -22.25 -25.46 5.90
C SER A 127 -22.74 -24.20 6.62
N ASN A 128 -23.63 -23.46 5.96
CA ASN A 128 -24.27 -22.28 6.54
C ASN A 128 -25.38 -22.61 7.56
N SER A 129 -25.77 -23.88 7.69
CA SER A 129 -26.80 -24.28 8.67
C SER A 129 -26.26 -24.42 10.08
N VAL A 130 -24.94 -24.62 10.23
CA VAL A 130 -24.28 -24.81 11.52
C VAL A 130 -24.44 -23.55 12.38
N GLU A 131 -24.86 -23.70 13.64
CA GLU A 131 -25.12 -22.55 14.51
C GLU A 131 -23.82 -21.82 14.87
N ASN A 132 -22.84 -22.57 15.36
CA ASN A 132 -21.50 -22.07 15.68
C ASN A 132 -20.49 -23.16 15.32
N PHE A 133 -19.46 -22.78 14.57
CA PHE A 133 -18.26 -23.58 14.44
C PHE A 133 -17.15 -22.99 15.30
N ILE A 134 -16.60 -23.82 16.19
CA ILE A 134 -15.57 -23.43 17.15
C ILE A 134 -14.38 -24.35 16.95
N MET A 135 -13.21 -23.76 16.75
CA MET A 135 -11.95 -24.47 16.69
C MET A 135 -10.94 -23.75 17.55
N GLN A 136 -10.44 -24.43 18.58
CA GLN A 136 -9.54 -23.85 19.56
C GLN A 136 -8.36 -24.77 19.83
N ASP A 137 -7.15 -24.20 19.90
CA ASP A 137 -5.92 -24.92 20.24
C ASP A 137 -5.62 -26.10 19.29
N CYS A 138 -6.15 -26.06 18.05
CA CYS A 138 -6.05 -27.17 17.12
C CYS A 138 -4.88 -27.03 16.15
N PHE A 139 -4.40 -28.17 15.67
CA PHE A 139 -3.35 -28.26 14.66
C PHE A 139 -3.88 -28.94 13.39
N VAL A 140 -3.71 -28.29 12.25
CA VAL A 140 -4.15 -28.73 10.92
C VAL A 140 -2.93 -28.72 10.01
N GLU A 141 -2.55 -29.88 9.47
CA GLU A 141 -1.47 -29.98 8.48
C GLU A 141 -1.93 -30.76 7.26
N ASP A 142 -2.07 -30.04 6.15
CA ASP A 142 -2.43 -30.57 4.85
C ASP A 142 -1.18 -30.68 3.95
N TYR A 143 -1.24 -31.45 2.88
CA TYR A 143 -0.16 -31.62 1.89
C TYR A 143 -0.70 -31.62 0.45
N GLY A 144 -1.97 -31.26 0.26
CA GLY A 144 -2.64 -31.35 -1.03
C GLY A 144 -2.26 -30.25 -2.02
N THR A 145 -2.17 -30.64 -3.29
CA THR A 145 -1.87 -29.74 -4.42
C THR A 145 -3.11 -29.37 -5.24
N SER A 146 -4.31 -29.74 -4.79
CA SER A 146 -5.56 -29.44 -5.50
C SER A 146 -6.05 -28.04 -5.15
N PHE A 147 -6.82 -27.41 -6.06
CA PHE A 147 -7.45 -26.09 -5.87
C PHE A 147 -8.53 -26.07 -4.74
N GLU A 148 -8.57 -27.10 -3.91
CA GLU A 148 -9.54 -27.29 -2.85
C GLU A 148 -9.02 -26.74 -1.51
N ARG A 149 -9.94 -26.55 -0.57
CA ARG A 149 -9.79 -25.63 0.57
C ARG A 149 -9.48 -26.46 1.82
N ASN A 150 -8.52 -26.08 2.67
CA ASN A 150 -8.29 -26.81 3.93
C ASN A 150 -9.56 -26.82 4.78
N ILE A 151 -10.07 -25.62 5.06
CA ILE A 151 -11.30 -25.42 5.82
C ILE A 151 -12.15 -24.42 5.08
N LEU A 152 -13.35 -24.87 4.73
CA LEU A 152 -14.37 -24.05 4.12
C LEU A 152 -15.50 -23.84 5.11
N ILE A 153 -15.85 -22.58 5.31
CA ILE A 153 -16.78 -22.19 6.36
C ILE A 153 -17.82 -21.24 5.79
N ARG A 154 -19.08 -21.56 6.03
CA ARG A 154 -20.23 -20.72 5.61
C ARG A 154 -21.13 -20.30 6.77
N SER A 155 -20.82 -20.74 7.99
CA SER A 155 -21.51 -20.41 9.24
C SER A 155 -20.70 -19.44 10.09
N LYS A 156 -21.33 -18.94 11.16
CA LYS A 156 -20.67 -18.18 12.23
C LYS A 156 -19.56 -18.98 12.88
N THR A 157 -18.41 -18.35 13.07
CA THR A 157 -17.15 -19.06 13.34
C THR A 157 -16.24 -18.37 14.34
N PHE A 158 -15.59 -19.19 15.17
CA PHE A 158 -14.54 -18.79 16.11
C PHE A 158 -13.33 -19.71 15.94
N LEU A 159 -12.22 -19.15 15.49
CA LEU A 159 -10.95 -19.84 15.31
C LEU A 159 -9.92 -19.17 16.21
N ILE A 160 -9.56 -19.83 17.30
CA ILE A 160 -8.72 -19.25 18.36
C ILE A 160 -7.47 -20.12 18.58
N ASN A 161 -6.28 -19.53 18.49
CA ASN A 161 -5.02 -20.20 18.81
C ASN A 161 -4.79 -21.52 18.04
N ASN A 162 -5.14 -21.56 16.75
CA ASN A 162 -4.91 -22.73 15.91
C ASN A 162 -3.65 -22.58 15.05
N SER A 163 -3.11 -23.71 14.58
CA SER A 163 -2.00 -23.75 13.65
C SER A 163 -2.42 -24.45 12.36
N PHE A 164 -2.32 -23.74 11.23
CA PHE A 164 -2.61 -24.23 9.89
C PHE A 164 -1.32 -24.30 9.08
N LYS A 165 -1.00 -25.48 8.52
CA LYS A 165 0.28 -25.73 7.84
C LYS A 165 0.12 -26.43 6.50
N LYS A 166 0.91 -26.01 5.50
CA LYS A 166 1.11 -26.71 4.20
C LYS A 166 -0.16 -26.95 3.36
N GLY A 167 -1.18 -26.13 3.53
CA GLY A 167 -2.39 -26.25 2.73
C GLY A 167 -2.37 -25.39 1.48
N TYR A 168 -3.37 -25.59 0.61
CA TYR A 168 -3.55 -24.71 -0.54
C TYR A 168 -4.12 -23.35 -0.12
N TYR A 169 -5.23 -23.38 0.62
CA TYR A 169 -5.75 -22.23 1.37
C TYR A 169 -5.77 -22.55 2.85
N GLY A 170 -5.26 -21.67 3.71
CA GLY A 170 -5.36 -21.84 5.16
C GLY A 170 -6.82 -21.91 5.63
N LEU A 171 -7.58 -20.86 5.33
CA LEU A 171 -9.01 -20.74 5.59
C LEU A 171 -9.74 -20.13 4.39
N TYR A 172 -10.94 -20.63 4.10
CA TYR A 172 -11.86 -19.98 3.19
C TYR A 172 -13.23 -19.78 3.83
N LEU A 173 -13.54 -18.53 4.18
CA LEU A 173 -14.86 -18.07 4.59
C LEU A 173 -15.70 -17.70 3.35
N TYR A 174 -16.89 -18.25 3.20
CA TYR A 174 -17.73 -17.95 2.03
C TYR A 174 -19.19 -17.77 2.42
N GLY A 175 -19.75 -16.61 2.12
CA GLY A 175 -21.18 -16.38 2.27
C GLY A 175 -21.97 -16.67 1.00
N LEU A 176 -23.10 -17.38 1.14
CA LEU A 176 -24.14 -17.46 0.11
C LEU A 176 -25.43 -16.83 0.64
N GLY A 177 -26.08 -15.98 -0.16
CA GLY A 177 -27.40 -15.43 0.17
C GLY A 177 -27.40 -14.30 1.22
N ILE A 178 -28.62 -13.89 1.60
CA ILE A 178 -28.98 -12.73 2.42
C ILE A 178 -28.95 -12.98 3.95
N ASP A 179 -28.25 -14.01 4.42
CA ASP A 179 -28.18 -14.31 5.86
C ASP A 179 -27.27 -13.30 6.59
N LEU A 180 -27.91 -12.48 7.46
CA LEU A 180 -27.37 -11.27 8.09
C LEU A 180 -26.48 -11.51 9.34
N ASN A 181 -26.20 -12.76 9.71
CA ASN A 181 -25.51 -13.10 10.98
C ASN A 181 -24.23 -13.94 10.79
N ARG A 182 -23.57 -13.79 9.64
CA ARG A 182 -22.22 -14.32 9.44
C ARG A 182 -21.26 -13.35 10.10
N TYR A 183 -20.51 -13.83 11.09
CA TYR A 183 -19.37 -13.12 11.66
C TYR A 183 -18.31 -14.16 12.02
N ALA A 184 -17.05 -13.76 11.85
CA ALA A 184 -15.92 -14.63 12.08
C ALA A 184 -14.93 -13.93 13.00
N ILE A 185 -14.50 -14.63 14.03
CA ILE A 185 -13.37 -14.24 14.88
C ILE A 185 -12.24 -15.20 14.60
N ILE A 186 -11.14 -14.68 14.09
CA ILE A 186 -9.92 -15.41 13.75
C ILE A 186 -8.81 -14.76 14.59
N GLU A 187 -8.52 -15.36 15.74
CA GLU A 187 -7.65 -14.77 16.77
C GLU A 187 -6.49 -15.70 17.12
N ASP A 188 -5.28 -15.13 17.26
CA ASP A 188 -4.08 -15.83 17.74
C ASP A 188 -3.67 -17.06 16.90
N ASN A 189 -4.11 -17.18 15.64
CA ASN A 189 -3.79 -18.31 14.79
C ASN A 189 -2.44 -18.13 14.08
N THR A 190 -1.80 -19.25 13.74
CA THR A 190 -0.61 -19.28 12.89
C THR A 190 -0.91 -19.95 11.56
N PHE A 191 -0.59 -19.28 10.46
CA PHE A 191 -0.65 -19.80 9.10
C PHE A 191 0.78 -19.95 8.59
N GLU A 192 1.18 -21.17 8.24
CA GLU A 192 2.53 -21.46 7.76
C GLU A 192 2.47 -22.21 6.43
N ASP A 193 3.25 -21.74 5.45
CA ASP A 193 3.52 -22.46 4.21
C ASP A 193 2.25 -22.78 3.39
N GLN A 194 1.32 -21.81 3.28
CA GLN A 194 0.15 -21.97 2.41
C GLN A 194 0.51 -21.70 0.94
N ASP A 195 0.04 -22.54 0.01
CA ASP A 195 0.40 -22.43 -1.42
C ASP A 195 -0.28 -21.26 -2.14
N ALA A 196 -1.45 -20.79 -1.70
CA ALA A 196 -2.19 -19.68 -2.31
C ALA A 196 -2.52 -18.53 -1.33
N TYR A 197 -3.56 -18.67 -0.49
CA TYR A 197 -3.93 -17.66 0.52
C TYR A 197 -3.94 -18.27 1.91
N ASP A 198 -3.46 -17.52 2.90
CA ASP A 198 -3.67 -17.86 4.31
C ASP A 198 -5.14 -17.75 4.68
N ILE A 199 -5.77 -16.64 4.29
CA ILE A 199 -7.20 -16.40 4.51
C ILE A 199 -7.83 -15.87 3.23
N ARG A 200 -8.87 -16.55 2.76
CA ARG A 200 -9.76 -16.06 1.73
C ARG A 200 -11.16 -15.84 2.29
N THR A 201 -11.77 -14.71 1.95
CA THR A 201 -13.16 -14.43 2.31
C THR A 201 -13.90 -13.72 1.19
N GLN A 202 -15.15 -14.14 0.99
CA GLN A 202 -16.07 -13.51 0.05
C GLN A 202 -17.51 -13.52 0.60
N TYR A 203 -18.23 -12.40 0.47
CA TYR A 203 -19.63 -12.24 0.91
C TYR A 203 -19.87 -12.54 2.40
N TYR A 204 -18.91 -12.21 3.27
CA TYR A 204 -18.94 -12.58 4.67
C TYR A 204 -18.75 -11.34 5.55
N ASP A 205 -19.76 -11.00 6.33
CA ASP A 205 -19.76 -9.73 7.06
C ASP A 205 -19.14 -9.87 8.46
N ASN A 206 -18.80 -8.75 9.10
CA ASN A 206 -18.31 -8.66 10.48
C ASN A 206 -17.13 -9.61 10.76
N ILE A 207 -16.03 -9.42 10.04
CA ILE A 207 -14.83 -10.25 10.16
C ILE A 207 -13.83 -9.55 11.08
N THR A 208 -13.37 -10.26 12.09
CA THR A 208 -12.22 -9.85 12.91
C THR A 208 -11.08 -10.83 12.73
N ILE A 209 -9.94 -10.34 12.24
CA ILE A 209 -8.69 -11.07 12.08
C ILE A 209 -7.67 -10.38 12.98
N GLU A 210 -7.44 -10.94 14.17
CA GLU A 210 -6.68 -10.31 15.23
C GLU A 210 -5.51 -11.17 15.74
N ASN A 211 -4.33 -10.55 15.92
CA ASN A 211 -3.15 -11.18 16.54
C ASN A 211 -2.67 -12.48 15.88
N ASN A 212 -2.94 -12.68 14.58
CA ASN A 212 -2.49 -13.85 13.85
C ASN A 212 -1.07 -13.68 13.32
N VAL A 213 -0.41 -14.80 13.05
CA VAL A 213 0.92 -14.86 12.44
C VAL A 213 0.81 -15.52 11.07
N PHE A 214 1.23 -14.81 10.03
CA PHE A 214 1.24 -15.27 8.64
C PHE A 214 2.69 -15.46 8.16
N LEU A 215 3.08 -16.72 7.96
CA LEU A 215 4.41 -17.13 7.53
C LEU A 215 4.30 -17.72 6.12
N GLY A 216 4.68 -16.92 5.13
CA GLY A 216 4.48 -17.23 3.70
C GLY A 216 5.19 -18.51 3.25
N SER A 217 4.72 -19.11 2.14
CA SER A 217 5.31 -20.35 1.59
C SER A 217 6.51 -20.11 0.70
N PHE A 218 7.37 -21.11 0.54
CA PHE A 218 8.53 -21.01 -0.36
C PHE A 218 8.17 -21.09 -1.87
N GLN A 219 6.88 -21.18 -2.23
CA GLN A 219 6.42 -21.30 -3.61
C GLN A 219 6.13 -19.94 -4.27
N SER A 220 6.19 -19.90 -5.60
CA SER A 220 6.20 -18.67 -6.42
C SER A 220 4.94 -17.79 -6.33
N PHE A 221 3.83 -18.31 -5.78
CA PHE A 221 2.50 -17.67 -5.78
C PHE A 221 1.78 -17.74 -4.43
N GLY A 222 2.47 -18.13 -3.35
CA GLY A 222 1.80 -18.44 -2.08
C GLY A 222 1.93 -17.40 -0.99
N GLY A 223 0.85 -17.23 -0.23
CA GLY A 223 0.76 -16.41 0.97
C GLY A 223 -0.14 -15.18 0.81
N GLY A 224 -0.76 -14.76 1.92
CA GLY A 224 -1.51 -13.52 2.03
C GLY A 224 -3.01 -13.72 2.22
N TYR A 225 -3.77 -12.65 1.98
CA TYR A 225 -5.21 -12.66 2.21
C TYR A 225 -5.97 -12.00 1.07
N ASN A 226 -7.13 -12.58 0.75
CA ASN A 226 -8.05 -12.00 -0.21
C ASN A 226 -9.41 -11.85 0.48
N ILE A 227 -9.76 -10.61 0.79
CA ILE A 227 -10.97 -10.24 1.51
C ILE A 227 -11.83 -9.43 0.55
N SER A 228 -12.99 -9.96 0.14
CA SER A 228 -13.79 -9.40 -0.93
C SER A 228 -15.27 -9.35 -0.61
N ASP A 229 -15.98 -8.33 -1.07
CA ASP A 229 -17.44 -8.24 -0.96
C ASP A 229 -17.96 -8.38 0.49
N CYS A 230 -17.27 -7.79 1.48
CA CYS A 230 -17.61 -7.91 2.91
C CYS A 230 -18.03 -6.56 3.52
N GLU A 231 -18.95 -6.61 4.49
CA GLU A 231 -19.28 -5.47 5.35
C GLU A 231 -18.54 -5.58 6.69
N ASN A 232 -17.87 -4.51 7.15
CA ASN A 232 -17.13 -4.44 8.42
C ASN A 232 -16.00 -5.48 8.58
N VAL A 233 -14.81 -5.11 8.14
CA VAL A 233 -13.58 -5.91 8.30
C VAL A 233 -12.65 -5.20 9.30
N THR A 234 -12.24 -5.91 10.33
CA THR A 234 -11.18 -5.50 11.26
C THR A 234 -9.98 -6.44 11.11
N PHE A 235 -8.84 -5.89 10.74
CA PHE A 235 -7.58 -6.61 10.57
C PHE A 235 -6.51 -5.96 11.47
N LYS A 236 -6.23 -6.59 12.62
CA LYS A 236 -5.51 -5.91 13.71
C LYS A 236 -4.44 -6.77 14.38
N GLY A 237 -3.30 -6.17 14.75
CA GLY A 237 -2.32 -6.84 15.61
C GLY A 237 -1.59 -8.01 14.96
N ASN A 238 -1.74 -8.21 13.64
CA ASN A 238 -1.19 -9.37 12.95
C ASN A 238 0.28 -9.15 12.58
N LEU A 239 1.05 -10.24 12.56
CA LEU A 239 2.40 -10.29 12.00
C LEU A 239 2.36 -10.97 10.64
N ILE A 240 2.75 -10.26 9.59
CA ILE A 240 2.84 -10.76 8.22
C ILE A 240 4.30 -10.79 7.83
N GLN A 241 4.86 -11.98 7.68
CA GLN A 241 6.26 -12.17 7.32
C GLN A 241 6.38 -13.10 6.12
N HIS A 242 6.54 -12.49 4.95
CA HIS A 242 6.74 -13.20 3.69
C HIS A 242 8.20 -13.01 3.21
N GLY A 243 8.73 -13.95 2.44
CA GLY A 243 10.08 -13.83 1.90
C GLY A 243 10.17 -12.70 0.87
N GLN A 244 11.30 -11.98 0.83
CA GLN A 244 11.56 -10.75 0.05
C GLN A 244 11.31 -10.77 -1.48
N LYS A 245 10.82 -11.87 -2.05
CA LYS A 245 10.53 -12.01 -3.49
C LYS A 245 9.21 -12.74 -3.80
N GLN A 246 8.35 -12.91 -2.80
CA GLN A 246 7.07 -13.59 -2.97
C GLN A 246 6.01 -12.59 -3.44
N PHE A 247 5.25 -12.96 -4.48
CA PHE A 247 4.04 -12.24 -4.91
C PHE A 247 2.90 -12.61 -3.97
N ALA A 248 2.93 -12.13 -2.73
CA ALA A 248 1.80 -12.28 -1.83
C ALA A 248 0.74 -11.24 -2.22
N TYR A 249 -0.48 -11.72 -2.47
CA TYR A 249 -1.62 -10.87 -2.80
C TYR A 249 -2.39 -10.59 -1.52
N HIS A 250 -2.26 -9.36 -1.02
CA HIS A 250 -2.97 -8.87 0.14
C HIS A 250 -4.01 -7.86 -0.30
N GLU A 251 -5.23 -8.34 -0.53
CA GLU A 251 -6.27 -7.57 -1.18
C GLU A 251 -7.53 -7.45 -0.32
N PHE A 252 -8.03 -6.22 -0.26
CA PHE A 252 -9.32 -5.84 0.28
C PHE A 252 -10.12 -5.24 -0.89
N ASN A 253 -11.16 -5.95 -1.34
CA ASN A 253 -11.94 -5.59 -2.50
C ASN A 253 -13.40 -5.34 -2.09
N ASP A 254 -13.98 -4.21 -2.51
CA ASP A 254 -15.41 -3.91 -2.32
C ASP A 254 -15.85 -3.99 -0.83
N ILE A 255 -15.03 -3.44 0.07
CA ILE A 255 -15.28 -3.42 1.52
C ILE A 255 -15.96 -2.12 1.94
N THR A 256 -17.03 -2.19 2.72
CA THR A 256 -17.81 -1.00 3.15
C THR A 256 -17.27 -0.30 4.41
N LEU A 257 -16.52 -1.01 5.23
CA LEU A 257 -15.76 -0.45 6.36
C LEU A 257 -14.57 -1.36 6.61
N CYS A 258 -13.36 -0.85 6.38
CA CYS A 258 -12.14 -1.63 6.54
C CYS A 258 -11.18 -0.94 7.54
N ILE A 259 -10.96 -1.57 8.69
CA ILE A 259 -10.04 -1.07 9.72
C ILE A 259 -8.82 -1.99 9.74
N VAL A 260 -7.67 -1.47 9.32
CA VAL A 260 -6.40 -2.18 9.36
C VAL A 260 -5.49 -1.48 10.36
N SER A 261 -5.16 -2.11 11.50
CA SER A 261 -4.37 -1.40 12.52
C SER A 261 -3.42 -2.22 13.35
N ASN A 262 -2.31 -1.61 13.78
CA ASN A 262 -1.34 -2.26 14.68
C ASN A 262 -0.74 -3.56 14.10
N ASN A 263 -0.66 -3.70 12.77
CA ASN A 263 -0.05 -4.86 12.13
C ASN A 263 1.43 -4.57 11.79
N GLU A 264 2.23 -5.62 11.69
CA GLU A 264 3.62 -5.56 11.26
C GLU A 264 3.79 -6.37 9.96
N PHE A 265 4.27 -5.71 8.90
CA PHE A 265 4.49 -6.28 7.58
C PHE A 265 5.99 -6.30 7.27
N ILE A 266 6.53 -7.48 6.99
CA ILE A 266 7.96 -7.68 6.76
C ILE A 266 8.19 -8.40 5.44
N GLY A 267 8.95 -7.77 4.52
CA GLY A 267 9.51 -8.43 3.34
C GLY A 267 8.51 -8.84 2.25
N SER A 268 7.28 -8.30 2.25
CA SER A 268 6.22 -8.69 1.30
C SER A 268 6.19 -7.80 0.04
N SER A 269 5.65 -8.32 -1.05
CA SER A 269 5.51 -7.58 -2.31
C SER A 269 4.48 -6.45 -2.22
N ALA A 270 3.29 -6.69 -1.70
CA ALA A 270 2.28 -5.65 -1.58
C ALA A 270 1.41 -5.94 -0.37
N ASP A 271 1.46 -5.10 0.66
CA ASP A 271 0.94 -5.47 1.99
C ASP A 271 -0.53 -5.15 2.19
N ILE A 272 -0.97 -3.99 1.70
CA ILE A 272 -2.37 -3.60 1.74
C ILE A 272 -2.76 -3.03 0.40
N THR A 273 -3.51 -3.80 -0.39
CA THR A 273 -4.17 -3.31 -1.60
C THR A 273 -5.66 -3.16 -1.35
N LEU A 274 -6.15 -1.93 -1.42
CA LEU A 274 -7.57 -1.58 -1.34
C LEU A 274 -8.12 -1.27 -2.74
N ASN A 275 -9.17 -1.96 -3.15
CA ASN A 275 -9.89 -1.67 -4.40
C ASN A 275 -11.36 -1.45 -4.10
N PHE A 276 -11.92 -0.34 -4.60
CA PHE A 276 -13.36 -0.03 -4.49
C PHE A 276 -13.91 -0.03 -3.05
N CYS A 277 -13.03 0.16 -2.07
CA CYS A 277 -13.41 0.18 -0.68
C CYS A 277 -13.96 1.55 -0.29
N THR A 278 -14.89 1.55 0.66
CA THR A 278 -15.45 2.77 1.24
C THR A 278 -15.23 2.76 2.74
N ASN A 279 -14.86 3.91 3.30
CA ASN A 279 -14.70 4.14 4.74
C ASN A 279 -13.68 3.22 5.48
N GLY A 280 -13.25 3.66 6.66
CA GLY A 280 -12.36 2.91 7.54
C GLY A 280 -11.08 3.64 7.88
N GLY A 281 -10.01 2.93 8.20
CA GLY A 281 -8.69 3.52 8.44
C GLY A 281 -7.57 2.50 8.43
N ILE A 282 -6.40 2.91 7.93
CA ILE A 282 -5.16 2.13 8.01
C ILE A 282 -4.25 2.83 9.00
N ASN A 283 -4.16 2.32 10.23
CA ASN A 283 -3.57 3.07 11.33
C ASN A 283 -2.54 2.31 12.16
N TYR A 284 -1.45 2.95 12.56
CA TYR A 284 -0.46 2.36 13.48
C TYR A 284 0.19 1.06 12.99
N ASN A 285 0.27 0.86 11.67
CA ASN A 285 0.96 -0.30 11.09
C ASN A 285 2.44 0.00 10.85
N ILE A 286 3.26 -1.04 10.86
CA ILE A 286 4.69 -0.99 10.55
C ILE A 286 4.92 -1.77 9.26
N PHE A 287 5.54 -1.13 8.26
CA PHE A 287 5.94 -1.73 7.00
C PHE A 287 7.46 -1.70 6.90
N ASN A 288 8.10 -2.86 6.71
CA ASN A 288 9.55 -3.00 6.69
C ASN A 288 10.03 -3.86 5.51
N GLY A 289 10.79 -3.26 4.59
CA GLY A 289 11.38 -4.01 3.47
C GLY A 289 10.35 -4.44 2.41
N THR A 290 9.30 -3.66 2.20
CA THR A 290 8.10 -4.02 1.42
C THR A 290 8.07 -3.30 0.07
N THR A 291 7.49 -3.87 -1.00
CA THR A 291 7.51 -3.16 -2.31
C THR A 291 6.41 -2.09 -2.47
N PHE A 292 5.14 -2.43 -2.28
CA PHE A 292 4.05 -1.45 -2.20
C PHE A 292 3.36 -1.62 -0.85
N SER A 293 3.73 -0.79 0.13
CA SER A 293 3.19 -0.95 1.48
C SER A 293 1.68 -0.73 1.50
N ILE A 294 1.21 0.39 0.95
CA ILE A 294 -0.22 0.63 0.77
C ILE A 294 -0.53 1.08 -0.64
N LYS A 295 -1.42 0.35 -1.30
CA LYS A 295 -2.01 0.71 -2.60
C LYS A 295 -3.51 0.90 -2.45
N MET A 296 -4.02 2.04 -2.91
CA MET A 296 -5.44 2.37 -2.86
C MET A 296 -5.95 2.73 -4.25
N VAL A 297 -7.00 2.07 -4.72
CA VAL A 297 -7.55 2.24 -6.07
C VAL A 297 -9.05 2.42 -6.01
N ASN A 298 -9.56 3.52 -6.59
CA ASN A 298 -10.99 3.82 -6.70
C ASN A 298 -11.75 3.73 -5.37
N CYS A 299 -11.12 4.14 -4.27
CA CYS A 299 -11.72 4.10 -2.94
C CYS A 299 -12.36 5.45 -2.59
N THR A 300 -13.35 5.46 -1.68
CA THR A 300 -13.89 6.68 -1.07
C THR A 300 -13.66 6.62 0.43
N TRP A 301 -12.76 7.43 0.96
CA TRP A 301 -12.22 7.17 2.29
C TRP A 301 -12.20 8.43 3.16
N ILE A 302 -12.79 8.37 4.35
CA ILE A 302 -12.80 9.48 5.30
C ILE A 302 -12.03 9.02 6.55
N SER A 303 -11.01 9.77 6.97
CA SER A 303 -10.02 9.52 8.07
C SER A 303 -8.62 9.02 7.67
N GLY A 304 -8.47 8.39 6.51
CA GLY A 304 -7.19 8.14 5.83
C GLY A 304 -6.17 7.21 6.51
N ILE A 305 -5.08 6.96 5.78
CA ILE A 305 -3.87 6.24 6.19
C ILE A 305 -3.13 7.10 7.23
N SER A 306 -3.08 6.68 8.49
CA SER A 306 -2.49 7.52 9.55
C SER A 306 -1.61 6.83 10.58
N HIS A 307 -0.62 7.54 11.12
CA HIS A 307 0.26 7.02 12.19
C HIS A 307 1.00 5.71 11.82
N ASN A 308 1.21 5.44 10.54
CA ASN A 308 1.97 4.27 10.10
C ASN A 308 3.46 4.61 9.96
N THR A 309 4.30 3.59 10.10
CA THR A 309 5.75 3.68 9.92
C THR A 309 6.17 2.82 8.74
N PHE A 310 6.89 3.42 7.78
CA PHE A 310 7.38 2.77 6.58
C PHE A 310 8.91 2.86 6.56
N VAL A 311 9.60 1.72 6.49
CA VAL A 311 11.07 1.63 6.56
C VAL A 311 11.60 0.72 5.46
N ASP A 312 12.60 1.20 4.71
CA ASP A 312 13.28 0.43 3.66
C ASP A 312 12.28 -0.14 2.61
N CYS A 313 11.23 0.61 2.30
CA CYS A 313 10.18 0.20 1.36
C CYS A 313 10.45 0.73 -0.05
N TYR A 314 9.95 0.06 -1.09
CA TYR A 314 10.06 0.56 -2.46
C TYR A 314 9.14 1.77 -2.70
N THR A 315 7.87 1.70 -2.31
CA THR A 315 6.92 2.83 -2.27
C THR A 315 6.07 2.74 -1.03
N GLY A 316 5.95 3.84 -0.27
CA GLY A 316 5.13 3.89 0.94
C GLY A 316 3.63 3.85 0.63
N THR A 317 3.10 4.89 -0.03
CA THR A 317 1.68 4.94 -0.42
C THR A 317 1.50 5.23 -1.90
N TYR A 318 0.58 4.50 -2.54
CA TYR A 318 0.23 4.64 -3.95
C TYR A 318 -1.28 4.71 -4.14
N ILE A 319 -1.82 5.90 -4.37
CA ILE A 319 -3.26 6.18 -4.40
C ILE A 319 -3.68 6.60 -5.80
N VAL A 320 -4.75 5.98 -6.32
CA VAL A 320 -5.25 6.17 -7.69
C VAL A 320 -6.76 6.31 -7.71
N GLY A 321 -7.28 7.31 -8.44
CA GLY A 321 -8.72 7.47 -8.72
C GLY A 321 -9.62 7.51 -7.48
N SER A 322 -9.07 7.89 -6.33
CA SER A 322 -9.74 7.79 -5.03
C SER A 322 -10.24 9.16 -4.57
N LYS A 323 -11.35 9.16 -3.84
CA LYS A 323 -12.01 10.37 -3.35
C LYS A 323 -11.76 10.56 -1.85
N ASP A 324 -11.39 11.78 -1.49
CA ASP A 324 -11.04 12.22 -0.14
C ASP A 324 -9.90 11.43 0.54
N PRO A 325 -8.90 10.83 -0.16
CA PRO A 325 -7.89 10.01 0.51
C PRO A 325 -7.01 10.87 1.42
N GLY A 326 -6.81 10.43 2.66
CA GLY A 326 -5.89 11.04 3.62
C GLY A 326 -4.62 10.23 3.80
N VAL A 327 -3.45 10.87 3.75
CA VAL A 327 -2.15 10.34 4.21
C VAL A 327 -1.64 11.28 5.29
N ILE A 328 -1.91 10.94 6.55
CA ILE A 328 -1.81 11.91 7.66
C ILE A 328 -0.94 11.36 8.80
N ARG A 329 0.04 12.12 9.30
CA ARG A 329 0.87 11.73 10.46
C ARG A 329 1.62 10.40 10.30
N ASN A 330 2.14 10.11 9.12
CA ASN A 330 2.96 8.92 8.89
C ASN A 330 4.46 9.25 8.90
N THR A 331 5.29 8.24 9.15
CA THR A 331 6.76 8.33 9.05
C THR A 331 7.26 7.42 7.95
N PHE A 332 7.98 7.99 6.99
CA PHE A 332 8.61 7.27 5.88
C PHE A 332 10.13 7.45 5.94
N THR A 333 10.87 6.35 5.98
CA THR A 333 12.34 6.35 6.04
C THR A 333 12.92 5.39 5.02
N ASN A 334 13.89 5.85 4.23
CA ASN A 334 14.59 5.07 3.20
C ASN A 334 13.64 4.46 2.15
N MET A 335 12.99 5.30 1.36
CA MET A 335 12.13 4.84 0.26
C MET A 335 12.93 4.71 -1.05
N GLU A 336 12.82 3.60 -1.78
CA GLU A 336 13.50 3.44 -3.10
C GLU A 336 12.81 4.24 -4.24
N LYS A 337 11.58 4.70 -4.00
CA LYS A 337 10.78 5.58 -4.87
C LYS A 337 10.11 6.65 -4.01
N ALA A 338 9.07 7.31 -4.53
CA ALA A 338 8.31 8.26 -3.76
C ALA A 338 7.66 7.66 -2.50
N ALA A 339 7.74 8.40 -1.39
CA ALA A 339 7.10 8.02 -0.14
C ALA A 339 5.57 8.10 -0.25
N VAL A 340 5.06 9.18 -0.85
CA VAL A 340 3.63 9.38 -1.08
C VAL A 340 3.36 9.67 -2.55
N GLN A 341 2.44 8.90 -3.15
CA GLN A 341 2.00 9.10 -4.53
C GLN A 341 0.47 9.22 -4.60
N ILE A 342 -0.02 10.38 -5.06
CA ILE A 342 -1.43 10.63 -5.35
C ILE A 342 -1.57 10.81 -6.86
N ARG A 343 -2.36 9.97 -7.53
CA ARG A 343 -2.39 9.91 -8.99
C ARG A 343 -3.78 9.80 -9.59
N SER A 344 -3.90 10.27 -10.83
CA SER A 344 -4.96 9.91 -11.79
C SER A 344 -6.37 10.09 -11.25
N TYR A 345 -6.86 11.32 -11.28
CA TYR A 345 -8.23 11.70 -10.92
C TYR A 345 -8.58 11.41 -9.46
N CYS A 346 -7.61 11.50 -8.55
CA CYS A 346 -7.98 11.65 -7.15
C CYS A 346 -8.71 12.99 -6.96
N GLU A 347 -9.63 13.04 -6.01
CA GLU A 347 -10.34 14.27 -5.63
C GLU A 347 -10.04 14.54 -4.17
N THR A 348 -9.75 15.81 -3.84
CA THR A 348 -9.71 16.30 -2.44
C THR A 348 -8.77 15.52 -1.52
N ALA A 349 -7.66 15.01 -2.07
CA ALA A 349 -6.65 14.27 -1.31
C ALA A 349 -5.98 15.18 -0.27
N THR A 350 -5.74 14.65 0.93
CA THR A 350 -5.04 15.35 2.02
C THR A 350 -3.74 14.62 2.36
N VAL A 351 -2.60 15.29 2.24
CA VAL A 351 -1.28 14.80 2.67
C VAL A 351 -0.77 15.73 3.76
N ALA A 352 -0.89 15.32 5.02
CA ALA A 352 -0.64 16.23 6.13
C ALA A 352 0.21 15.65 7.27
N GLU A 353 1.04 16.48 7.90
CA GLU A 353 1.77 16.13 9.13
C GLU A 353 2.69 14.90 8.99
N ASN A 354 3.14 14.56 7.78
CA ASN A 354 4.03 13.41 7.57
C ASN A 354 5.50 13.80 7.77
N VAL A 355 6.30 12.85 8.22
CA VAL A 355 7.76 12.95 8.27
C VAL A 355 8.33 12.02 7.21
N ILE A 356 9.04 12.58 6.23
CA ILE A 356 9.65 11.85 5.13
C ILE A 356 11.15 12.13 5.15
N GLU A 357 11.96 11.08 5.33
CA GLU A 357 13.41 11.16 5.38
C GLU A 357 14.01 10.11 4.43
N TYR A 358 14.90 10.53 3.54
CA TYR A 358 15.54 9.66 2.54
C TYR A 358 14.54 8.98 1.58
N SER A 359 14.38 9.58 0.41
CA SER A 359 13.66 8.97 -0.72
C SER A 359 14.56 9.03 -1.95
N ASP A 360 14.70 7.93 -2.68
CA ASP A 360 15.51 7.88 -3.90
C ASP A 360 14.82 8.56 -5.10
N GLU A 361 13.58 9.04 -4.94
CA GLU A 361 12.91 9.92 -5.88
C GLU A 361 12.31 11.14 -5.16
N TYR A 362 10.97 11.25 -5.15
CA TYR A 362 10.23 12.37 -4.60
C TYR A 362 9.88 12.12 -3.13
N GLY A 363 9.68 13.15 -2.31
CA GLY A 363 9.01 12.96 -1.02
C GLY A 363 7.52 12.69 -1.24
N ILE A 364 6.83 13.71 -1.75
CA ILE A 364 5.41 13.69 -2.09
C ILE A 364 5.26 13.97 -3.59
N PHE A 365 4.59 13.08 -4.30
CA PHE A 365 4.30 13.24 -5.73
C PHE A 365 2.79 13.22 -5.99
N VAL A 366 2.28 14.31 -6.56
CA VAL A 366 0.90 14.46 -7.00
C VAL A 366 0.88 14.58 -8.52
N TYR A 367 0.07 13.74 -9.17
CA TYR A 367 0.01 13.66 -10.63
C TYR A 367 -1.42 13.57 -11.13
N TYR A 368 -1.83 14.46 -12.03
CA TYR A 368 -3.13 14.38 -12.69
C TYR A 368 -4.31 14.37 -11.71
N THR A 369 -4.33 15.33 -10.77
CA THR A 369 -5.24 15.38 -9.62
C THR A 369 -5.78 16.81 -9.42
N ALA A 370 -6.92 16.97 -8.74
CA ALA A 370 -7.47 18.30 -8.44
C ALA A 370 -7.81 18.47 -6.95
N GLY A 371 -7.58 19.67 -6.42
CA GLY A 371 -8.01 20.05 -5.08
C GLY A 371 -7.22 19.40 -3.94
N CYS A 372 -5.96 19.02 -4.18
CA CYS A 372 -5.13 18.42 -3.13
C CYS A 372 -4.77 19.44 -2.04
N LEU A 373 -4.77 18.98 -0.79
CA LEU A 373 -4.23 19.68 0.36
C LEU A 373 -2.92 19.02 0.79
N ILE A 374 -1.82 19.77 0.81
CA ILE A 374 -0.50 19.31 1.27
C ILE A 374 -0.02 20.25 2.37
N SER A 375 -0.08 19.82 3.63
CA SER A 375 0.27 20.72 4.74
C SER A 375 1.08 20.12 5.87
N ASP A 376 1.85 20.94 6.57
CA ASP A 376 2.53 20.56 7.80
C ASP A 376 3.49 19.35 7.65
N ASN A 377 3.95 19.04 6.44
CA ASN A 377 4.87 17.92 6.20
C ASN A 377 6.32 18.36 6.44
N ASN A 378 7.12 17.46 6.99
CA ASN A 378 8.58 17.60 7.09
C ASN A 378 9.23 16.62 6.10
N VAL A 379 9.77 17.15 5.00
CA VAL A 379 10.32 16.37 3.89
C VAL A 379 11.81 16.68 3.75
N SER A 380 12.65 15.64 3.84
CA SER A 380 14.10 15.82 3.79
C SER A 380 14.84 14.70 3.07
N TYR A 381 16.00 15.06 2.52
CA TYR A 381 16.94 14.12 1.88
C TYR A 381 16.33 13.28 0.74
N CYS A 382 15.36 13.82 0.00
CA CYS A 382 14.89 13.17 -1.24
C CYS A 382 15.91 13.38 -2.37
N ALA A 383 16.17 12.41 -3.23
CA ALA A 383 17.14 12.54 -4.31
C ALA A 383 16.66 13.46 -5.44
N HIS A 384 15.34 13.56 -5.64
CA HIS A 384 14.69 14.49 -6.56
C HIS A 384 14.03 15.64 -5.79
N GLN A 385 12.80 16.03 -6.16
CA GLN A 385 12.04 17.07 -5.46
C GLN A 385 11.50 16.59 -4.11
N GLY A 386 11.37 17.50 -3.16
CA GLY A 386 10.67 17.19 -1.91
C GLY A 386 9.17 17.02 -2.14
N ILE A 387 8.53 18.03 -2.71
CA ILE A 387 7.11 18.01 -3.09
C ILE A 387 7.01 18.34 -4.57
N PHE A 388 6.39 17.45 -5.35
CA PHE A 388 6.19 17.65 -6.78
C PHE A 388 4.72 17.50 -7.15
N VAL A 389 4.12 18.56 -7.69
CA VAL A 389 2.74 18.60 -8.17
C VAL A 389 2.77 18.78 -9.68
N GLN A 390 2.22 17.81 -10.40
CA GLN A 390 2.31 17.74 -11.87
C GLN A 390 0.94 17.55 -12.52
N TYR A 391 0.66 18.28 -13.60
CA TYR A 391 -0.58 18.19 -14.41
C TYR A 391 -1.84 18.24 -13.54
N SER A 392 -1.88 19.15 -12.57
CA SER A 392 -2.89 19.18 -11.52
C SER A 392 -3.53 20.57 -11.45
N ALA A 393 -4.54 20.77 -10.60
CA ALA A 393 -5.11 22.10 -10.42
C ALA A 393 -5.62 22.31 -9.00
N ASN A 394 -5.66 23.58 -8.56
CA ASN A 394 -6.18 23.99 -7.26
C ASN A 394 -5.48 23.27 -6.09
N ALA A 395 -4.16 23.07 -6.17
CA ALA A 395 -3.41 22.49 -5.06
C ALA A 395 -3.17 23.55 -3.97
N ASN A 396 -3.45 23.22 -2.71
CA ASN A 396 -3.15 24.06 -1.55
C ASN A 396 -1.97 23.47 -0.79
N ILE A 397 -0.83 24.14 -0.84
CA ILE A 397 0.44 23.67 -0.28
C ILE A 397 0.90 24.66 0.79
N TYR A 398 0.79 24.31 2.08
CA TYR A 398 1.15 25.27 3.12
C TYR A 398 1.81 24.70 4.37
N ASP A 399 2.56 25.54 5.07
CA ASP A 399 3.22 25.20 6.35
C ASP A 399 4.12 23.94 6.27
N ASN A 400 4.65 23.60 5.08
CA ASN A 400 5.58 22.48 4.91
C ASN A 400 7.03 22.93 5.11
N ILE A 401 7.86 22.03 5.64
CA ILE A 401 9.31 22.18 5.75
C ILE A 401 9.95 21.20 4.76
N VAL A 402 10.64 21.73 3.75
CA VAL A 402 11.29 20.93 2.70
C VAL A 402 12.78 21.26 2.64
N THR A 403 13.62 20.31 3.02
CA THR A 403 15.05 20.58 3.20
C THR A 403 15.97 19.54 2.62
N GLN A 404 17.09 19.97 2.03
CA GLN A 404 18.17 19.09 1.60
C GLN A 404 17.72 18.01 0.59
N CYS A 405 16.70 18.30 -0.21
CA CYS A 405 16.34 17.49 -1.36
C CYS A 405 17.32 17.77 -2.52
N GLY A 406 17.58 16.78 -3.38
CA GLY A 406 18.60 16.87 -4.43
C GLY A 406 18.22 17.80 -5.57
N TRP A 407 16.91 17.99 -5.83
CA TRP A 407 16.41 18.94 -6.83
C TRP A 407 15.68 20.11 -6.16
N THR A 408 14.54 20.54 -6.69
CA THR A 408 13.74 21.65 -6.15
C THR A 408 13.03 21.23 -4.86
N GLY A 409 12.91 22.12 -3.88
CA GLY A 409 12.11 21.86 -2.68
C GLY A 409 10.64 21.56 -3.02
N ILE A 410 9.93 22.58 -3.49
CA ILE A 410 8.54 22.47 -3.96
C ILE A 410 8.48 22.82 -5.45
N ASP A 411 7.95 21.93 -6.27
CA ASP A 411 7.88 22.09 -7.72
C ASP A 411 6.42 21.90 -8.20
N LEU A 412 5.91 22.90 -8.91
CA LEU A 412 4.60 22.91 -9.54
C LEU A 412 4.82 22.96 -11.05
N TYR A 413 4.41 21.92 -11.75
CA TYR A 413 4.51 21.82 -13.20
C TYR A 413 3.14 21.57 -13.81
N ASP A 414 2.64 22.51 -14.61
CA ASP A 414 1.29 22.43 -15.20
C ASP A 414 0.24 22.23 -14.08
N ALA A 415 0.25 23.17 -13.12
CA ALA A 415 -0.42 23.05 -11.82
C ALA A 415 -1.31 24.28 -11.51
N ASP A 416 -2.26 24.56 -12.38
CA ASP A 416 -3.05 25.80 -12.42
C ASP A 416 -3.78 26.15 -11.12
N ASP A 417 -3.98 27.45 -10.87
CA ASP A 417 -4.73 28.00 -9.75
C ASP A 417 -4.33 27.47 -8.37
N SER A 418 -3.05 27.11 -8.20
CA SER A 418 -2.53 26.55 -6.95
C SER A 418 -2.03 27.63 -5.98
N TRP A 419 -2.16 27.37 -4.68
CA TRP A 419 -1.67 28.23 -3.60
C TRP A 419 -0.51 27.58 -2.86
N VAL A 420 0.59 28.31 -2.73
CA VAL A 420 1.79 27.89 -2.02
C VAL A 420 2.09 28.92 -0.93
N GLU A 421 1.85 28.57 0.32
CA GLU A 421 1.82 29.54 1.43
C GLU A 421 2.62 29.10 2.65
N ARG A 422 3.41 29.99 3.28
CA ARG A 422 4.10 29.70 4.56
C ARG A 422 5.00 28.45 4.56
N ASN A 423 5.54 28.05 3.41
CA ASN A 423 6.46 26.92 3.34
C ASN A 423 7.91 27.38 3.60
N ILE A 424 8.72 26.48 4.16
CA ILE A 424 10.16 26.68 4.38
C ILE A 424 10.92 25.74 3.46
N CYS A 425 11.57 26.27 2.42
CA CYS A 425 12.39 25.52 1.47
C CYS A 425 13.88 25.86 1.68
N LYS A 426 14.65 24.93 2.24
CA LYS A 426 16.03 25.21 2.67
C LYS A 426 17.05 24.21 2.14
N GLU A 427 18.20 24.72 1.68
CA GLU A 427 19.37 23.91 1.32
C GLU A 427 19.06 22.82 0.27
N ASN A 428 18.09 23.06 -0.62
CA ASN A 428 17.79 22.13 -1.70
C ASN A 428 18.79 22.27 -2.86
N GLY A 429 19.03 21.18 -3.57
CA GLY A 429 20.04 21.04 -4.62
C GLY A 429 19.70 21.73 -5.94
N ARG A 430 18.54 22.39 -6.03
CA ARG A 430 18.17 23.35 -7.08
C ARG A 430 17.47 24.58 -6.48
N ASN A 431 16.26 24.90 -6.94
CA ASN A 431 15.48 26.04 -6.46
C ASN A 431 14.79 25.71 -5.13
N GLY A 432 14.45 26.73 -4.34
CA GLY A 432 13.57 26.56 -3.18
C GLY A 432 12.16 26.18 -3.62
N ILE A 433 11.55 27.04 -4.44
CA ILE A 433 10.23 26.84 -5.06
C ILE A 433 10.34 27.04 -6.57
N GLN A 434 9.68 26.20 -7.37
CA GLN A 434 9.58 26.36 -8.82
C GLN A 434 8.11 26.28 -9.26
N ILE A 435 7.72 27.22 -10.13
CA ILE A 435 6.44 27.27 -10.83
C ILE A 435 6.72 27.21 -12.33
N GLU A 436 6.28 26.16 -13.00
CA GLU A 436 6.48 25.93 -14.42
C GLU A 436 5.16 25.64 -15.14
N ALA A 437 4.97 26.25 -16.31
CA ALA A 437 3.82 26.00 -17.19
C ALA A 437 2.45 26.13 -16.48
N THR A 438 2.33 27.07 -15.53
CA THR A 438 1.15 27.21 -14.67
C THR A 438 0.43 28.53 -14.94
N GLU A 439 -0.90 28.50 -14.98
CA GLU A 439 -1.76 29.68 -15.08
C GLU A 439 -2.41 29.99 -13.72
N GLY A 440 -2.30 31.24 -13.29
CA GLY A 440 -2.86 31.72 -12.03
C GLY A 440 -2.09 31.22 -10.80
N GLY A 441 -2.73 31.39 -9.64
CA GLY A 441 -2.18 30.96 -8.35
C GLY A 441 -1.44 32.06 -7.57
N SER A 442 -1.10 31.72 -6.33
CA SER A 442 -0.49 32.65 -5.38
C SER A 442 0.60 31.96 -4.57
N ILE A 443 1.77 32.58 -4.52
CA ILE A 443 2.95 32.11 -3.82
C ILE A 443 3.27 33.14 -2.74
N ASN A 444 2.82 32.89 -1.50
CA ASN A 444 2.85 33.90 -0.45
C ASN A 444 3.55 33.43 0.84
N ASP A 445 4.17 34.36 1.57
CA ASP A 445 4.73 34.10 2.91
C ASP A 445 5.73 32.93 2.98
N ASN A 446 6.34 32.52 1.87
CA ASN A 446 7.30 31.41 1.87
C ASN A 446 8.70 31.90 2.21
N THR A 447 9.49 31.02 2.83
CA THR A 447 10.89 31.26 3.16
C THR A 447 11.77 30.32 2.34
N CYS A 448 12.60 30.87 1.45
CA CYS A 448 13.56 30.10 0.65
C CYS A 448 14.99 30.53 0.97
N THR A 449 15.79 29.63 1.54
CA THR A 449 17.17 29.96 1.98
C THR A 449 18.21 28.90 1.66
N GLY A 450 19.40 29.32 1.23
CA GLY A 450 20.53 28.40 1.05
C GLY A 450 20.36 27.39 -0.08
N ASN A 451 19.37 27.57 -0.96
CA ASN A 451 19.17 26.69 -2.11
C ASN A 451 20.28 26.94 -3.14
N THR A 452 20.74 25.89 -3.83
CA THR A 452 21.94 25.96 -4.70
C THR A 452 21.69 26.73 -6.00
N GLN A 453 20.42 26.91 -6.38
CA GLN A 453 19.99 27.79 -7.47
C GLN A 453 19.16 28.94 -6.87
N SER A 454 18.04 29.31 -7.49
CA SER A 454 17.28 30.47 -7.07
C SER A 454 16.42 30.17 -5.84
N GLY A 455 16.11 31.21 -5.05
CA GLY A 455 15.12 31.08 -3.98
C GLY A 455 13.76 30.65 -4.54
N MET A 456 13.34 31.32 -5.61
CA MET A 456 12.14 31.01 -6.37
C MET A 456 12.38 31.16 -7.88
N GLN A 457 11.82 30.25 -8.68
CA GLN A 457 11.79 30.37 -10.13
C GLN A 457 10.37 30.27 -10.68
N ILE A 458 10.02 31.18 -11.59
CA ILE A 458 8.78 31.18 -12.37
C ILE A 458 9.15 31.06 -13.84
N LYS A 459 8.58 30.06 -14.52
CA LYS A 459 8.96 29.68 -15.88
C LYS A 459 7.73 29.39 -16.73
N SER A 460 7.67 29.98 -17.92
CA SER A 460 6.57 29.77 -18.89
C SER A 460 5.18 29.80 -18.25
N SER A 461 4.97 30.71 -17.30
CA SER A 461 3.76 30.76 -16.46
C SER A 461 3.11 32.13 -16.57
N SER A 462 1.82 32.23 -16.23
CA SER A 462 1.08 33.49 -16.33
C SER A 462 0.13 33.75 -15.18
N GLY A 463 -0.08 35.02 -14.84
CA GLY A 463 -1.06 35.41 -13.81
C GLY A 463 -0.70 34.97 -12.38
N VAL A 464 0.57 34.66 -12.12
CA VAL A 464 1.06 34.24 -10.79
C VAL A 464 1.30 35.46 -9.91
N ILE A 465 0.81 35.41 -8.67
CA ILE A 465 1.07 36.43 -7.64
C ILE A 465 2.16 35.93 -6.70
N VAL A 466 3.23 36.73 -6.54
CA VAL A 466 4.36 36.48 -5.63
C VAL A 466 4.35 37.59 -4.58
N ALA A 467 3.91 37.26 -3.36
CA ALA A 467 3.76 38.25 -2.30
C ALA A 467 4.39 37.84 -0.96
N ASP A 468 4.96 38.78 -0.23
CA ASP A 468 5.35 38.58 1.17
C ASP A 468 6.36 37.42 1.41
N ASN A 469 7.12 37.00 0.39
CA ASN A 469 8.11 35.93 0.52
C ASN A 469 9.45 36.47 1.04
N PHE A 470 10.17 35.61 1.76
CA PHE A 470 11.54 35.84 2.23
C PHE A 470 12.52 34.95 1.44
N LEU A 471 13.23 35.55 0.47
CA LEU A 471 14.12 34.85 -0.47
C LEU A 471 15.55 35.32 -0.23
N CYS A 472 16.29 34.62 0.64
CA CYS A 472 17.59 35.09 1.08
C CYS A 472 18.69 34.03 1.04
N HIS A 473 19.95 34.46 0.88
CA HIS A 473 21.11 33.56 0.97
C HIS A 473 21.04 32.36 0.01
N ASN A 474 20.40 32.50 -1.14
CA ASN A 474 20.43 31.48 -2.18
C ASN A 474 21.66 31.69 -3.07
N TYR A 475 22.19 30.60 -3.62
CA TYR A 475 23.41 30.62 -4.45
C TYR A 475 23.13 31.08 -5.90
N GLY A 476 21.87 31.13 -6.32
CA GLY A 476 21.40 31.77 -7.55
C GLY A 476 20.70 33.10 -7.27
N ASP A 477 19.69 33.42 -8.08
CA ASP A 477 18.88 34.63 -7.89
C ASP A 477 17.90 34.48 -6.72
N GLY A 478 17.44 35.59 -6.15
CA GLY A 478 16.34 35.55 -5.18
C GLY A 478 15.04 35.05 -5.85
N LEU A 479 14.59 35.78 -6.87
CA LEU A 479 13.46 35.44 -7.74
C LEU A 479 13.89 35.51 -9.21
N TYR A 480 13.64 34.43 -9.97
CA TYR A 480 13.91 34.38 -11.40
C TYR A 480 12.62 34.14 -12.21
N VAL A 481 12.26 35.10 -13.08
CA VAL A 481 11.10 35.04 -13.99
C VAL A 481 11.60 34.86 -15.43
N SER A 482 11.14 33.79 -16.10
CA SER A 482 11.83 33.29 -17.29
C SER A 482 10.93 32.59 -18.31
N TYR A 483 11.48 32.37 -19.51
CA TYR A 483 10.90 31.59 -20.62
C TYR A 483 9.46 32.01 -20.99
N GLY A 484 9.27 33.29 -21.29
CA GLY A 484 7.99 33.80 -21.76
C GLY A 484 6.91 33.88 -20.69
N SER A 485 7.28 34.07 -19.42
CA SER A 485 6.31 34.27 -18.34
C SER A 485 5.71 35.67 -18.41
N TYR A 486 4.42 35.86 -18.15
CA TYR A 486 3.76 37.18 -18.27
C TYR A 486 2.68 37.38 -17.20
N GLU A 487 2.24 38.63 -16.99
CA GLU A 487 1.25 38.95 -15.93
C GLU A 487 1.68 38.49 -14.53
N ILE A 488 2.99 38.42 -14.28
CA ILE A 488 3.53 38.06 -12.96
C ILE A 488 3.50 39.30 -12.07
N SER A 489 2.92 39.20 -10.88
CA SER A 489 2.88 40.31 -9.92
C SER A 489 3.80 40.03 -8.74
N VAL A 490 4.77 40.92 -8.49
CA VAL A 490 5.78 40.74 -7.43
C VAL A 490 5.66 41.89 -6.44
N ASN A 491 5.19 41.63 -5.22
CA ASN A 491 4.95 42.68 -4.22
C ASN A 491 5.39 42.27 -2.82
N SER A 492 5.92 43.21 -2.04
CA SER A 492 6.17 43.04 -0.60
C SER A 492 7.12 41.89 -0.23
N ASN A 493 7.93 41.40 -1.16
CA ASN A 493 8.92 40.37 -0.89
C ASN A 493 10.19 40.99 -0.28
N ASP A 494 10.85 40.26 0.62
CA ASP A 494 12.20 40.56 1.11
C ASP A 494 13.19 39.61 0.43
N ILE A 495 14.02 40.19 -0.43
CA ILE A 495 14.91 39.49 -1.33
C ILE A 495 16.33 40.02 -1.15
N SER A 496 17.11 39.33 -0.33
CA SER A 496 18.38 39.86 0.13
C SER A 496 19.49 38.83 0.22
N TYR A 497 20.73 39.28 0.05
CA TYR A 497 21.92 38.44 0.22
C TYR A 497 21.99 37.19 -0.65
N ASN A 498 21.38 37.20 -1.83
CA ASN A 498 21.53 36.13 -2.81
C ASN A 498 22.83 36.33 -3.62
N GLU A 499 23.49 35.26 -4.02
CA GLU A 499 24.74 35.36 -4.78
C GLU A 499 24.52 35.85 -6.23
N GLY A 500 23.35 35.56 -6.80
CA GLY A 500 22.89 36.10 -8.09
C GLY A 500 22.18 37.45 -7.95
N SER A 501 21.20 37.71 -8.82
CA SER A 501 20.37 38.91 -8.74
C SER A 501 19.34 38.80 -7.62
N GLY A 502 18.84 39.92 -7.12
CA GLY A 502 17.65 39.89 -6.26
C GLY A 502 16.44 39.40 -7.06
N ILE A 503 16.04 40.18 -8.07
CA ILE A 503 15.01 39.82 -9.04
C ILE A 503 15.65 39.84 -10.44
N LEU A 504 15.54 38.71 -11.16
CA LEU A 504 15.91 38.58 -12.56
C LEU A 504 14.65 38.31 -13.41
N VAL A 505 14.46 39.09 -14.48
CA VAL A 505 13.40 38.88 -15.47
C VAL A 505 14.04 38.76 -16.85
N ASP A 506 13.82 37.65 -17.55
CA ASP A 506 14.35 37.42 -18.90
C ASP A 506 13.75 38.40 -19.93
N GLU A 507 14.47 38.59 -21.04
CA GLU A 507 14.06 39.48 -22.15
C GLU A 507 12.71 39.13 -22.80
N ASP A 508 12.30 37.88 -22.70
CA ASP A 508 11.05 37.36 -23.27
C ASP A 508 9.90 37.32 -22.25
N SER A 509 10.16 37.69 -21.00
CA SER A 509 9.22 37.59 -19.88
C SER A 509 8.82 38.97 -19.36
N GLU A 510 7.73 39.06 -18.59
CA GLU A 510 7.22 40.29 -18.02
C GLU A 510 6.80 40.07 -16.55
N ALA A 511 7.26 40.94 -15.66
CA ALA A 511 6.83 40.99 -14.28
C ALA A 511 6.54 42.43 -13.85
N ASN A 512 5.40 42.63 -13.20
CA ASN A 512 5.07 43.88 -12.53
C ASN A 512 5.69 43.87 -11.13
N ILE A 513 6.89 44.46 -11.01
CA ILE A 513 7.63 44.58 -9.76
C ILE A 513 7.17 45.82 -9.01
N GLY A 514 6.39 45.62 -7.94
CA GLY A 514 5.88 46.70 -7.10
C GLY A 514 6.96 47.37 -6.23
N ASP A 515 6.74 48.64 -5.88
CA ASP A 515 7.64 49.43 -5.03
C ASP A 515 7.71 48.95 -3.56
N THR A 516 6.88 47.97 -3.17
CA THR A 516 6.83 47.44 -1.79
C THR A 516 7.86 46.34 -1.53
N ASN A 517 8.55 45.83 -2.55
CA ASN A 517 9.60 44.83 -2.37
C ASN A 517 10.84 45.47 -1.73
N THR A 518 11.46 44.76 -0.80
CA THR A 518 12.80 45.08 -0.27
C THR A 518 13.80 44.19 -1.00
N VAL A 519 14.61 44.78 -1.87
CA VAL A 519 15.60 44.05 -2.67
C VAL A 519 16.96 44.69 -2.47
N GLU A 520 17.85 44.01 -1.74
CA GLU A 520 19.14 44.59 -1.36
C GLU A 520 20.25 43.56 -1.16
N MET A 521 21.50 44.01 -1.36
CA MET A 521 22.71 43.25 -1.07
C MET A 521 22.81 41.93 -1.84
N ASN A 522 22.31 41.90 -3.08
CA ASN A 522 22.46 40.77 -4.00
C ASN A 522 23.71 40.95 -4.88
N GLY A 523 24.29 39.83 -5.35
CA GLY A 523 25.60 39.82 -6.02
C GLY A 523 25.60 40.43 -7.42
N ASP A 524 24.71 39.98 -8.30
CA ASP A 524 24.68 40.36 -9.72
C ASP A 524 23.78 41.58 -10.02
N GLY A 525 23.18 42.15 -8.99
CA GLY A 525 22.30 43.33 -9.06
C GLY A 525 20.98 43.10 -8.32
N ASP A 526 20.40 44.16 -7.76
CA ASP A 526 19.15 44.01 -7.01
C ASP A 526 17.98 43.70 -7.95
N ILE A 527 17.79 44.47 -9.03
CA ILE A 527 16.75 44.20 -10.04
C ILE A 527 17.37 44.26 -11.44
N ASN A 528 17.34 43.12 -12.13
CA ASN A 528 17.77 42.94 -13.51
C ASN A 528 16.57 42.56 -14.37
N ASP A 529 15.95 43.55 -15.01
CA ASP A 529 14.78 43.33 -15.88
C ASP A 529 15.18 43.49 -17.35
N GLY A 530 15.26 42.36 -18.05
CA GLY A 530 15.60 42.27 -19.48
C GLY A 530 14.43 42.62 -20.41
N SER A 531 13.21 42.64 -19.91
CA SER A 531 12.01 43.03 -20.67
C SER A 531 11.98 44.53 -20.98
N ILE A 532 12.69 45.30 -20.15
CA ILE A 532 12.79 46.74 -20.26
C ILE A 532 13.81 47.12 -21.34
N ASP A 533 13.33 47.68 -22.46
CA ASP A 533 14.19 48.37 -23.41
C ASP A 533 14.70 49.68 -22.78
N TRP A 534 15.86 49.60 -22.14
CA TRP A 534 16.55 50.76 -21.58
C TRP A 534 16.80 51.87 -22.60
N LEU A 535 16.86 51.56 -23.89
CA LEU A 535 17.01 52.54 -24.95
C LEU A 535 15.71 53.35 -25.16
N GLU A 536 14.54 52.72 -25.04
CA GLU A 536 13.24 53.40 -25.02
C GLU A 536 13.12 54.31 -23.79
N ILE A 537 13.46 53.83 -22.60
CA ILE A 537 13.45 54.66 -21.38
C ILE A 537 14.41 55.85 -21.51
N LEU A 538 15.63 55.63 -22.03
CA LEU A 538 16.57 56.73 -22.28
C LEU A 538 16.02 57.75 -23.29
N LYS A 539 15.24 57.35 -24.31
CA LYS A 539 14.56 58.30 -25.20
C LYS A 539 13.54 59.13 -24.43
N TRP A 540 12.73 58.53 -23.56
CA TRP A 540 11.74 59.25 -22.76
C TRP A 540 12.37 60.17 -21.72
N VAL A 541 13.44 59.74 -21.04
CA VAL A 541 14.23 60.57 -20.12
C VAL A 541 14.92 61.71 -20.86
N ALA A 542 15.46 61.47 -22.05
CA ALA A 542 16.05 62.50 -22.90
C ALA A 542 15.00 63.53 -23.37
N ILE A 543 13.78 63.09 -23.71
CA ILE A 543 12.67 63.98 -24.05
C ILE A 543 12.24 64.80 -22.83
N GLY A 544 12.06 64.17 -21.67
CA GLY A 544 11.67 64.85 -20.43
C GLY A 544 12.70 65.88 -19.97
N THR A 545 13.99 65.55 -20.01
CA THR A 545 15.07 66.50 -19.71
C THR A 545 15.17 67.62 -20.74
N ALA A 546 14.94 67.35 -22.03
CA ALA A 546 14.88 68.38 -23.07
C ALA A 546 13.71 69.36 -22.87
N VAL A 547 12.53 68.88 -22.43
CA VAL A 547 11.37 69.73 -22.11
C VAL A 547 11.66 70.65 -20.94
N ILE A 548 12.27 70.14 -19.86
CA ILE A 548 12.67 70.94 -18.69
C ILE A 548 13.69 72.02 -19.09
N VAL A 549 14.67 71.68 -19.93
CA VAL A 549 15.65 72.65 -20.44
C VAL A 549 14.98 73.73 -21.31
N PHE A 550 13.99 73.35 -22.14
CA PHE A 550 13.25 74.29 -22.98
C PHE A 550 12.41 75.27 -22.16
N GLU A 551 11.74 74.81 -21.09
CA GLU A 551 11.01 75.67 -20.16
C GLU A 551 11.93 76.67 -19.44
N ILE A 552 13.11 76.21 -18.99
CA ILE A 552 14.11 77.09 -18.36
C ILE A 552 14.61 78.15 -19.34
N ILE A 553 14.82 77.79 -20.61
CA ILE A 553 15.20 78.74 -21.67
C ILE A 553 14.06 79.73 -21.95
N LEU A 554 12.81 79.27 -22.01
CA LEU A 554 11.65 80.13 -22.25
C LEU A 554 11.47 81.16 -21.13
N VAL A 555 11.61 80.74 -19.86
CA VAL A 555 11.57 81.63 -18.69
C VAL A 555 12.71 82.65 -18.72
N LYS A 556 13.91 82.28 -19.16
CA LYS A 556 15.03 83.21 -19.35
C LYS A 556 14.82 84.19 -20.51
N VAL A 557 14.20 83.74 -21.61
CA VAL A 557 13.89 84.60 -22.79
C VAL A 557 12.77 85.58 -22.47
N VAL A 558 11.74 85.17 -21.73
CA VAL A 558 10.64 86.05 -21.29
C VAL A 558 11.12 87.08 -20.26
N LYS A 559 12.06 86.72 -19.36
CA LYS A 559 12.69 87.68 -18.44
C LYS A 559 13.64 88.68 -19.12
N LYS A 560 14.10 88.41 -20.35
CA LYS A 560 14.94 89.34 -21.13
C LYS A 560 14.13 90.32 -22.01
N LYS A 561 12.81 90.16 -22.08
CA LYS A 561 11.87 90.99 -22.86
C LYS A 561 10.90 91.84 -22.01
N LYS A 562 11.08 91.86 -20.69
CA LYS A 562 10.54 92.88 -19.78
C LYS A 562 11.71 93.71 -19.28
#